data_AF-A0A0F7ZXI1-F1
#
_entry.id   AF-A0A0F7ZXI1-F1
#
_cell.length_a   1.000
_cell.length_b   1.000
_cell.length_c   1.000
_cell.angle_alpha   90.00
_cell.angle_beta   90.00
_cell.angle_gamma   90.00
#
_symmetry.space_group_name_H-M   'P 1'
#
loop_
_entity.id
_entity.type
_entity.pdbx_description
1 polymer ?
#
loop_
_entity_poly.entity_id
_entity_poly.type
_entity_poly.pdbx_seq_one_letter_code
_entity_poly.pdbx_strand_id
1 'polypeptide(L)'
;MARPDDFELLKAVENATSYYLIDEDKTQPQNTRRTYTRPQKEWKEWCAEKAFPSIPPDWPKPYNQGGILPADLVDEGKLVWFLDEKVVSRAPKTGSRAKNERRRWAEGVAERKAKKTEAASLDDPAGPSGPDDSCITVAVETAVDKTDELTSEDEEEPFKSALTLKFNTVRTYGNAITRLWAEQRTRRINGQMLNPSPHPRGFANKAIYRYLLRQTHEKGREEWADRMVGTIKDAYSPAKIPEHTRCAWGLKDKACGLRTSVDFLFGNHMLLRSSNRRPIELADCFCLECPNEGVKVHNNPTYAFVVVMNQGKTNQNGRIEYGACLRHRDPYACLVGQLAFWLFFRWQVEREPFPDFSRPEKWYNIKILRQQKDRPTAELSYQTSHAWTRRLYSHVGIKTSKASHAPRVAATQNADMAGVPEAQIRRAGRWNMGDSMIGCYLTSLPYAFMRASADFSPEWAGSYFIPRSTVLPSAWLRSQIWPQADFWFQAFEDPNHEMAEVFENKATGAFIELLGWLRVVLLQDAPFLERDFPNHPIFKDAIFKTDEYKIFAASVLPCL
;
A
#
# COMPACT_ATOMS: atom_id res chain seq x y z
N MET A 1 -54.51 -11.75 3.77
CA MET A 1 -53.64 -12.90 4.03
C MET A 1 -52.43 -12.76 3.12
N ALA A 2 -51.20 -12.93 3.63
CA ALA A 2 -50.02 -13.05 2.79
C ALA A 2 -50.08 -14.39 2.03
N ARG A 3 -49.51 -14.46 0.82
CA ARG A 3 -49.45 -15.69 0.04
C ARG A 3 -48.40 -16.63 0.65
N PRO A 4 -48.53 -17.96 0.50
CA PRO A 4 -47.48 -18.89 0.92
C PRO A 4 -46.10 -18.54 0.36
N ASP A 5 -46.07 -18.06 -0.88
CA ASP A 5 -44.87 -17.63 -1.59
C ASP A 5 -44.17 -16.43 -0.92
N ASP A 6 -44.93 -15.53 -0.27
CA ASP A 6 -44.36 -14.36 0.44
C ASP A 6 -43.52 -14.80 1.65
N PHE A 7 -43.91 -15.91 2.31
CA PHE A 7 -43.22 -16.45 3.47
C PHE A 7 -41.92 -17.17 3.10
N GLU A 8 -41.95 -18.01 2.05
CA GLU A 8 -40.72 -18.63 1.55
C GLU A 8 -39.77 -17.61 0.90
N LEU A 9 -40.29 -16.56 0.25
CA LEU A 9 -39.48 -15.43 -0.23
C LEU A 9 -38.78 -14.69 0.93
N LEU A 10 -39.52 -14.36 1.99
CA LEU A 10 -38.95 -13.74 3.20
C LEU A 10 -37.84 -14.61 3.80
N LYS A 11 -38.11 -15.90 4.00
CA LYS A 11 -37.17 -16.88 4.54
C LYS A 11 -35.92 -17.06 3.66
N ALA A 12 -36.07 -17.05 2.34
CA ALA A 12 -34.94 -17.08 1.40
C ALA A 12 -34.07 -15.81 1.52
N VAL A 13 -34.68 -14.63 1.63
CA VAL A 13 -33.98 -13.35 1.86
C VAL A 13 -33.29 -13.31 3.23
N GLU A 14 -33.92 -13.84 4.28
CA GLU A 14 -33.33 -13.93 5.63
C GLU A 14 -32.13 -14.88 5.67
N ASN A 15 -32.22 -16.04 5.03
CA ASN A 15 -31.11 -16.98 4.89
C ASN A 15 -29.94 -16.33 4.13
N ALA A 16 -30.19 -15.74 2.96
CA ALA A 16 -29.17 -15.03 2.17
C ALA A 16 -28.49 -13.88 2.96
N THR A 17 -29.28 -13.12 3.72
CA THR A 17 -28.78 -12.03 4.57
C THR A 17 -27.93 -12.56 5.72
N SER A 18 -28.30 -13.70 6.30
CA SER A 18 -27.56 -14.33 7.40
C SER A 18 -26.21 -14.87 6.95
N TYR A 19 -26.13 -15.49 5.77
CA TYR A 19 -24.85 -15.92 5.18
C TYR A 19 -23.90 -14.72 4.95
N TYR A 20 -24.41 -13.61 4.42
CA TYR A 20 -23.63 -12.38 4.21
C TYR A 20 -23.01 -11.84 5.51
N LEU A 21 -23.77 -11.83 6.62
CA LEU A 21 -23.26 -11.39 7.92
C LEU A 21 -22.20 -12.32 8.53
N ILE A 22 -22.39 -13.64 8.39
CA ILE A 22 -21.45 -14.66 8.89
C ILE A 22 -20.15 -14.62 8.09
N ASP A 23 -20.24 -14.41 6.77
CA ASP A 23 -19.06 -14.26 5.91
C ASP A 23 -18.31 -12.97 6.21
N GLU A 24 -18.98 -11.82 6.29
CA GLU A 24 -18.30 -10.54 6.52
C GLU A 24 -17.54 -10.44 7.85
N ASP A 25 -18.01 -11.05 8.94
CA ASP A 25 -17.23 -11.02 10.20
C ASP A 25 -15.93 -11.84 10.10
N LYS A 26 -15.86 -12.78 9.16
CA LYS A 26 -14.69 -13.61 8.82
C LYS A 26 -13.80 -12.96 7.74
N THR A 27 -14.39 -12.36 6.71
CA THR A 27 -13.68 -11.86 5.52
C THR A 27 -13.30 -10.37 5.59
N GLN A 28 -13.91 -9.57 6.49
CA GLN A 28 -13.58 -8.15 6.60
C GLN A 28 -12.11 -7.94 7.03
N PRO A 29 -11.31 -7.17 6.27
CA PRO A 29 -9.90 -6.97 6.60
C PRO A 29 -9.70 -6.41 8.01
N GLN A 30 -8.81 -7.02 8.80
CA GLN A 30 -8.58 -6.70 10.22
C GLN A 30 -8.36 -5.20 10.48
N ASN A 31 -7.67 -4.50 9.58
CA ASN A 31 -7.47 -3.05 9.66
C ASN A 31 -8.76 -2.25 9.47
N THR A 32 -9.70 -2.70 8.62
CA THR A 32 -11.03 -2.08 8.47
C THR A 32 -11.84 -2.26 9.76
N ARG A 33 -11.88 -3.47 10.32
CA ARG A 33 -12.55 -3.79 11.60
C ARG A 33 -12.04 -2.86 12.70
N ARG A 34 -10.72 -2.83 12.93
CA ARG A 34 -10.06 -1.90 13.87
C ARG A 34 -10.37 -0.41 13.63
N THR A 35 -10.52 -0.01 12.36
CA THR A 35 -10.83 1.39 12.00
C THR A 35 -12.28 1.76 12.32
N TYR A 36 -13.22 0.81 12.26
CA TYR A 36 -14.65 1.07 12.46
C TYR A 36 -15.13 0.84 13.90
N THR A 37 -14.53 -0.11 14.64
CA THR A 37 -14.92 -0.42 16.03
C THR A 37 -14.91 0.82 16.93
N ARG A 38 -13.89 1.69 16.81
CA ARG A 38 -13.80 2.90 17.64
C ARG A 38 -14.90 3.93 17.32
N PRO A 39 -15.11 4.38 16.07
CA PRO A 39 -16.26 5.22 15.72
C PRO A 39 -17.62 4.64 16.16
N GLN A 40 -17.83 3.33 16.00
CA GLN A 40 -19.06 2.65 16.41
C GLN A 40 -19.26 2.62 17.92
N LYS A 41 -18.17 2.48 18.70
CA LYS A 41 -18.21 2.61 20.16
C LYS A 41 -18.56 4.04 20.58
N GLU A 42 -17.85 5.04 20.04
CA GLU A 42 -18.10 6.46 20.34
C GLU A 42 -19.54 6.89 19.96
N TRP A 43 -20.13 6.29 18.93
CA TRP A 43 -21.54 6.48 18.56
C TRP A 43 -22.51 5.95 19.61
N LYS A 44 -22.30 4.73 20.13
CA LYS A 44 -23.17 4.13 21.15
C LYS A 44 -23.09 4.91 22.46
N GLU A 45 -21.88 5.32 22.85
CA GLU A 45 -21.63 6.18 24.01
C GLU A 45 -22.37 7.52 23.86
N TRP A 46 -22.29 8.16 22.69
CA TRP A 46 -23.03 9.39 22.40
C TRP A 46 -24.55 9.21 22.40
N CYS A 47 -25.07 8.12 21.84
CA CYS A 47 -26.51 7.86 21.86
C CYS A 47 -27.04 7.67 23.29
N ALA A 48 -26.23 7.11 24.19
CA ALA A 48 -26.54 7.00 25.61
C ALA A 48 -26.44 8.36 26.32
N GLU A 49 -25.41 9.16 26.03
CA GLU A 49 -25.25 10.54 26.53
C GLU A 49 -26.44 11.44 26.16
N LYS A 50 -26.99 11.28 24.94
CA LYS A 50 -28.19 11.99 24.48
C LYS A 50 -29.51 11.45 25.02
N ALA A 51 -29.48 10.38 25.83
CA ALA A 51 -30.65 9.75 26.42
C ALA A 51 -31.78 9.43 25.40
N PHE A 52 -31.42 8.97 24.19
CA PHE A 52 -32.42 8.50 23.23
C PHE A 52 -33.24 7.35 23.86
N PRO A 53 -34.57 7.31 23.70
CA PRO A 53 -35.42 6.28 24.32
C PRO A 53 -34.91 4.87 24.04
N SER A 54 -35.02 3.98 25.02
CA SER A 54 -34.73 2.55 24.83
C SER A 54 -35.60 1.97 23.72
N ILE A 55 -35.15 0.87 23.10
CA ILE A 55 -35.93 0.17 22.08
C ILE A 55 -37.23 -0.33 22.74
N PRO A 56 -38.43 0.09 22.28
CA PRO A 56 -39.70 -0.33 22.87
C PRO A 56 -39.92 -1.85 22.77
N PRO A 57 -40.68 -2.48 23.69
CA PRO A 57 -41.03 -3.89 23.60
C PRO A 57 -41.80 -4.27 22.33
N ASP A 58 -42.50 -3.31 21.72
CA ASP A 58 -43.28 -3.44 20.48
C ASP A 58 -42.52 -2.95 19.23
N TRP A 59 -41.18 -3.00 19.26
CA TRP A 59 -40.31 -2.74 18.12
C TRP A 59 -39.99 -4.05 17.35
N PRO A 60 -39.88 -4.06 16.00
CA PRO A 60 -39.86 -2.91 15.09
C PRO A 60 -41.20 -2.24 14.80
N LYS A 61 -41.15 -0.98 14.36
CA LYS A 61 -42.31 -0.20 13.85
C LYS A 61 -42.01 0.35 12.45
N PRO A 62 -43.04 0.66 11.63
CA PRO A 62 -42.85 1.37 10.37
C PRO A 62 -42.08 2.69 10.57
N TYR A 63 -41.13 2.98 9.68
CA TYR A 63 -40.34 4.20 9.76
C TYR A 63 -41.11 5.40 9.20
N ASN A 64 -41.41 6.37 10.06
CA ASN A 64 -41.86 7.69 9.62
C ASN A 64 -40.65 8.50 9.13
N GLN A 65 -40.71 9.03 7.90
CA GLN A 65 -39.61 9.77 7.31
C GLN A 65 -39.27 11.03 8.12
N GLY A 66 -38.03 11.12 8.60
CA GLY A 66 -37.57 12.21 9.48
C GLY A 66 -37.75 11.93 10.99
N GLY A 67 -38.35 10.80 11.36
CA GLY A 67 -38.42 10.36 12.76
C GLY A 67 -37.05 9.94 13.30
N ILE A 68 -36.75 10.34 14.54
CA ILE A 68 -35.56 9.90 15.29
C ILE A 68 -35.81 8.47 15.79
N LEU A 69 -34.87 7.55 15.56
CA LEU A 69 -34.99 6.17 16.04
C LEU A 69 -34.67 6.04 17.55
N PRO A 70 -35.11 4.98 18.25
CA PRO A 70 -34.66 4.71 19.62
C PRO A 70 -33.16 4.34 19.70
N ALA A 71 -32.59 4.44 20.90
CA ALA A 71 -31.27 3.96 21.30
C ALA A 71 -30.14 4.28 20.29
N ASP A 72 -29.28 3.31 19.98
CA ASP A 72 -28.16 3.43 19.04
C ASP A 72 -28.55 3.14 17.58
N LEU A 73 -29.84 2.97 17.27
CA LEU A 73 -30.30 2.75 15.90
C LEU A 73 -30.00 3.98 15.05
N VAL A 74 -29.38 3.73 13.90
CA VAL A 74 -28.84 4.77 13.00
C VAL A 74 -29.90 5.31 12.07
N ASP A 75 -30.08 6.63 12.07
CA ASP A 75 -30.78 7.41 11.07
C ASP A 75 -29.88 8.56 10.56
N GLU A 76 -30.29 9.27 9.49
CA GLU A 76 -29.50 10.39 8.95
C GLU A 76 -29.39 11.55 9.95
N GLY A 77 -30.45 11.86 10.71
CA GLY A 77 -30.48 13.00 11.63
C GLY A 77 -29.46 12.84 12.75
N LYS A 78 -29.47 11.68 13.42
CA LYS A 78 -28.45 11.31 14.41
C LYS A 78 -27.04 11.27 13.80
N LEU A 79 -26.87 10.75 12.57
CA LEU A 79 -25.54 10.72 11.93
C LEU A 79 -24.99 12.12 11.70
N VAL A 80 -25.83 13.03 11.20
CA VAL A 80 -25.49 14.43 10.97
C VAL A 80 -25.11 15.11 12.29
N TRP A 81 -25.94 14.98 13.33
CA TRP A 81 -25.70 15.57 14.64
C TRP A 81 -24.43 15.02 15.32
N PHE A 82 -24.24 13.69 15.36
CA PHE A 82 -23.02 13.08 15.91
C PHE A 82 -21.75 13.54 15.20
N LEU A 83 -21.78 13.63 13.86
CA LEU A 83 -20.62 14.11 13.10
C LEU A 83 -20.31 15.55 13.43
N ASP A 84 -21.31 16.43 13.47
CA ASP A 84 -21.14 17.85 13.78
C ASP A 84 -20.61 18.07 15.21
N GLU A 85 -21.33 17.56 16.21
CA GLU A 85 -21.06 17.78 17.63
C GLU A 85 -19.76 17.09 18.09
N LYS A 86 -19.58 15.80 17.77
CA LYS A 86 -18.49 15.00 18.34
C LYS A 86 -17.30 14.81 17.42
N VAL A 87 -17.40 15.03 16.10
CA VAL A 87 -16.34 14.64 15.14
C VAL A 87 -15.73 15.82 14.39
N VAL A 88 -16.52 16.77 13.88
CA VAL A 88 -16.06 17.88 13.02
C VAL A 88 -15.17 18.86 13.78
N SER A 89 -15.63 19.31 14.94
CA SER A 89 -14.94 20.24 15.84
C SER A 89 -13.69 19.64 16.51
N ARG A 90 -13.52 18.31 16.46
CA ARG A 90 -12.55 17.60 17.29
C ARG A 90 -11.10 17.82 16.85
N ALA A 91 -10.23 18.05 17.83
CA ALA A 91 -8.78 18.08 17.63
C ALA A 91 -8.19 16.72 17.18
N PRO A 92 -7.23 16.68 16.23
CA PRO A 92 -6.48 15.48 15.90
C PRO A 92 -5.64 14.98 17.08
N LYS A 93 -5.85 13.72 17.50
CA LYS A 93 -5.04 13.09 18.57
C LYS A 93 -3.60 12.77 18.15
N THR A 94 -3.31 12.65 16.85
CA THR A 94 -2.01 12.22 16.31
C THR A 94 -1.65 12.94 15.02
N GLY A 95 -0.36 12.94 14.66
CA GLY A 95 0.20 13.58 13.47
C GLY A 95 1.21 14.68 13.81
N SER A 96 2.09 15.00 12.86
CA SER A 96 3.17 15.98 13.06
C SER A 96 2.66 17.37 13.46
N ARG A 97 1.61 17.88 12.80
CA ARG A 97 1.00 19.17 13.15
C ARG A 97 0.49 19.22 14.60
N ALA A 98 -0.31 18.23 15.02
CA ALA A 98 -0.83 18.16 16.39
C ALA A 98 0.30 17.98 17.43
N LYS A 99 1.36 17.23 17.09
CA LYS A 99 2.55 17.12 17.95
C LYS A 99 3.29 18.46 18.07
N ASN A 100 3.45 19.19 16.97
CA ASN A 100 4.14 20.49 16.95
C ASN A 100 3.33 21.58 17.67
N GLU A 101 2.00 21.60 17.52
CA GLU A 101 1.12 22.53 18.24
C GLU A 101 1.17 22.30 19.76
N ARG A 102 1.04 21.04 20.20
CA ARG A 102 1.22 20.65 21.61
C ARG A 102 2.60 21.02 22.16
N ARG A 103 3.65 20.83 21.34
CA ARG A 103 5.02 21.18 21.73
C ARG A 103 5.17 22.70 21.90
N ARG A 104 4.68 23.51 20.96
CA ARG A 104 4.67 24.98 21.06
C ARG A 104 3.89 25.49 22.26
N TRP A 105 2.75 24.88 22.57
CA TRP A 105 2.00 25.21 23.78
C TRP A 105 2.79 24.87 25.04
N ALA A 106 3.40 23.69 25.12
CA ALA A 106 4.24 23.32 26.26
C ALA A 106 5.49 24.22 26.39
N GLU A 107 6.14 24.58 25.27
CA GLU A 107 7.23 25.55 25.20
C GLU A 107 6.77 26.92 25.78
N GLY A 108 5.61 27.43 25.37
CA GLY A 108 5.06 28.70 25.86
C GLY A 108 4.58 28.67 27.32
N VAL A 109 4.04 27.53 27.81
CA VAL A 109 3.70 27.35 29.24
C VAL A 109 4.98 27.33 30.08
N ALA A 110 6.04 26.67 29.62
CA ALA A 110 7.34 26.67 30.29
C ALA A 110 7.96 28.08 30.34
N GLU A 111 7.87 28.85 29.25
CA GLU A 111 8.34 30.24 29.20
C GLU A 111 7.58 31.16 30.17
N ARG A 112 6.24 31.04 30.25
CA ARG A 112 5.42 31.78 31.22
C ARG A 112 5.77 31.42 32.66
N LYS A 113 5.99 30.14 32.95
CA LYS A 113 6.42 29.69 34.28
C LYS A 113 7.80 30.24 34.63
N ALA A 114 8.77 30.17 33.72
CA ALA A 114 10.10 30.75 33.92
C ALA A 114 10.03 32.25 34.24
N LYS A 115 9.27 33.03 33.47
CA LYS A 115 9.05 34.46 33.72
C LYS A 115 8.37 34.75 35.07
N LYS A 116 7.42 33.91 35.50
CA LYS A 116 6.77 34.04 36.81
C LYS A 116 7.73 33.71 37.97
N THR A 117 8.64 32.74 37.78
CA THR A 117 9.70 32.42 38.75
C THR A 117 10.78 33.51 38.80
N GLU A 118 11.16 34.07 37.66
CA GLU A 118 12.13 35.16 37.55
C GLU A 118 11.59 36.45 38.21
N ALA A 119 10.34 36.81 37.95
CA ALA A 119 9.66 37.92 38.64
C ALA A 119 9.59 37.69 40.16
N ALA A 120 9.22 36.49 40.61
CA ALA A 120 9.17 36.15 42.04
C ALA A 120 10.56 36.10 42.72
N SER A 121 11.66 36.12 41.96
CA SER A 121 13.02 36.20 42.49
C SER A 121 13.57 37.63 42.59
N LEU A 122 12.83 38.63 42.11
CA LEU A 122 13.19 40.05 42.16
C LEU A 122 12.55 40.80 43.35
N ASP A 123 11.59 40.19 44.04
CA ASP A 123 10.84 40.77 45.17
C ASP A 123 11.46 40.49 46.57
N ASP A 124 12.73 40.08 46.65
CA ASP A 124 13.42 39.78 47.93
C ASP A 124 14.30 40.97 48.39
N PRO A 125 13.93 41.74 49.43
CA PRO A 125 14.52 43.06 49.70
C PRO A 125 15.77 42.98 50.59
N ALA A 126 16.95 42.92 49.97
CA ALA A 126 18.24 43.13 50.63
C ALA A 126 18.94 44.40 50.10
N GLY A 127 18.76 45.53 50.81
CA GLY A 127 19.47 46.78 50.52
C GLY A 127 20.99 46.68 50.80
N PRO A 128 21.79 47.56 50.19
CA PRO A 128 22.26 48.70 50.96
C PRO A 128 22.32 50.06 50.21
N SER A 129 22.49 51.10 51.01
CA SER A 129 22.73 52.53 50.71
C SER A 129 23.64 52.87 49.52
N GLY A 130 23.24 53.90 48.73
CA GLY A 130 24.10 54.61 47.74
C GLY A 130 24.95 55.75 48.37
N PRO A 131 25.28 56.86 47.67
CA PRO A 131 24.92 57.27 46.29
C PRO A 131 26.15 57.69 45.40
N ASP A 132 25.88 58.43 44.31
CA ASP A 132 26.80 59.17 43.41
C ASP A 132 27.70 58.38 42.42
N ASP A 133 27.92 58.79 41.16
CA ASP A 133 27.25 59.79 40.30
C ASP A 133 27.62 59.58 38.80
N SER A 134 26.78 60.08 37.87
CA SER A 134 27.00 60.23 36.40
C SER A 134 27.22 58.97 35.53
N CYS A 135 26.84 58.89 34.24
CA CYS A 135 25.78 59.48 33.41
C CYS A 135 25.72 58.64 32.10
N ILE A 136 24.58 58.35 31.45
CA ILE A 136 24.05 59.08 30.26
C ILE A 136 22.76 58.37 29.73
N THR A 137 21.92 59.16 29.03
CA THR A 137 20.72 58.92 28.17
C THR A 137 20.50 57.53 27.49
N VAL A 138 19.30 57.09 27.05
CA VAL A 138 18.24 57.78 26.26
C VAL A 138 16.82 57.17 26.46
N ALA A 139 15.79 58.04 26.50
CA ALA A 139 14.34 57.88 26.21
C ALA A 139 13.53 56.64 26.66
N VAL A 140 12.41 56.90 27.35
CA VAL A 140 11.21 56.04 27.41
C VAL A 140 9.96 56.91 27.21
N GLU A 141 9.01 56.42 26.42
CA GLU A 141 7.75 57.09 26.11
C GLU A 141 6.70 56.96 27.24
N THR A 142 5.67 57.80 27.16
CA THR A 142 4.63 57.99 28.18
C THR A 142 3.89 56.72 28.59
N ALA A 143 3.84 56.46 29.90
CA ALA A 143 2.89 55.52 30.49
C ALA A 143 1.47 56.11 30.51
N VAL A 144 0.46 55.27 30.27
CA VAL A 144 -0.91 55.49 30.76
C VAL A 144 -1.31 54.28 31.58
N ASP A 145 -1.68 54.58 32.82
CA ASP A 145 -2.00 53.67 33.89
C ASP A 145 -3.26 52.82 33.62
N LYS A 146 -3.17 51.52 33.94
CA LYS A 146 -4.31 50.64 34.21
C LYS A 146 -3.90 49.57 35.21
N THR A 147 -4.04 49.92 36.48
CA THR A 147 -4.28 48.96 37.55
C THR A 147 -5.50 48.09 37.22
N ASP A 148 -5.29 46.79 37.02
CA ASP A 148 -6.35 45.76 37.11
C ASP A 148 -5.99 44.79 38.25
N GLU A 149 -7.02 44.32 38.94
CA GLU A 149 -6.92 43.70 40.26
C GLU A 149 -6.21 42.34 40.28
N LEU A 150 -5.46 42.06 41.37
CA LEU A 150 -5.07 40.69 41.71
C LEU A 150 -6.33 39.91 42.16
N THR A 151 -6.99 39.22 41.23
CA THR A 151 -7.89 38.12 41.57
C THR A 151 -7.17 36.78 41.40
N SER A 152 -6.92 36.10 42.51
CA SER A 152 -6.24 34.82 42.57
C SER A 152 -7.14 33.67 42.11
N GLU A 153 -7.03 33.22 40.86
CA GLU A 153 -7.60 31.96 40.37
C GLU A 153 -6.90 31.49 39.07
N ASP A 154 -5.61 31.15 39.17
CA ASP A 154 -4.82 30.55 38.06
C ASP A 154 -5.23 29.07 37.83
N GLU A 155 -6.43 28.81 37.32
CA GLU A 155 -6.67 27.55 36.61
C GLU A 155 -5.85 27.54 35.31
N GLU A 156 -4.85 26.65 35.20
CA GLU A 156 -4.06 26.52 33.97
C GLU A 156 -4.98 26.18 32.78
N GLU A 157 -5.21 27.15 31.90
CA GLU A 157 -6.13 27.01 30.76
C GLU A 157 -5.84 25.70 29.98
N PRO A 158 -6.80 24.76 29.92
CA PRO A 158 -6.56 23.45 29.33
C PRO A 158 -6.31 23.57 27.82
N PHE A 159 -5.30 22.87 27.31
CA PHE A 159 -4.90 22.92 25.90
C PHE A 159 -6.06 22.69 24.91
N LYS A 160 -6.56 23.78 24.33
CA LYS A 160 -7.51 23.79 23.22
C LYS A 160 -6.74 23.93 21.90
N SER A 161 -6.69 22.86 21.12
CA SER A 161 -6.08 22.85 19.78
C SER A 161 -6.99 23.58 18.77
N ALA A 162 -6.41 24.42 17.93
CA ALA A 162 -7.12 25.10 16.84
C ALA A 162 -7.30 24.20 15.59
N LEU A 163 -6.68 23.01 15.59
CA LEU A 163 -6.78 22.04 14.50
C LEU A 163 -8.08 21.25 14.59
N THR A 164 -8.72 21.01 13.45
CA THR A 164 -9.91 20.13 13.35
C THR A 164 -9.61 18.83 12.59
N LEU A 165 -10.47 17.82 12.72
CA LEU A 165 -10.33 16.57 11.97
C LEU A 165 -10.49 16.81 10.45
N LYS A 166 -9.51 16.35 9.68
CA LYS A 166 -9.56 16.39 8.20
C LYS A 166 -10.76 15.62 7.66
N PHE A 167 -11.33 16.08 6.55
CA PHE A 167 -12.46 15.46 5.84
C PHE A 167 -12.38 13.92 5.74
N ASN A 168 -11.22 13.36 5.39
CA ASN A 168 -11.06 11.90 5.27
C ASN A 168 -11.30 11.14 6.59
N THR A 169 -11.00 11.75 7.74
CA THR A 169 -11.30 11.16 9.06
C THR A 169 -12.79 11.23 9.33
N VAL A 170 -13.44 12.37 9.09
CA VAL A 170 -14.90 12.54 9.26
C VAL A 170 -15.69 11.56 8.38
N ARG A 171 -15.29 11.43 7.11
CA ARG A 171 -15.83 10.43 6.16
C ARG A 171 -15.61 8.99 6.65
N THR A 172 -14.53 8.71 7.37
CA THR A 172 -14.27 7.39 7.95
C THR A 172 -15.22 7.09 9.12
N TYR A 173 -15.51 8.06 9.99
CA TYR A 173 -16.57 7.92 11.01
C TYR A 173 -17.92 7.64 10.33
N GLY A 174 -18.30 8.47 9.35
CA GLY A 174 -19.53 8.25 8.60
C GLY A 174 -19.56 6.91 7.87
N ASN A 175 -18.42 6.34 7.43
CA ASN A 175 -18.38 4.99 6.84
C ASN A 175 -18.69 3.93 7.91
N ALA A 176 -18.09 4.04 9.10
CA ALA A 176 -18.27 3.11 10.21
C ALA A 176 -19.71 3.09 10.75
N ILE A 177 -20.37 4.25 10.78
CA ILE A 177 -21.78 4.35 11.22
C ILE A 177 -22.74 3.92 10.10
N THR A 178 -22.42 4.19 8.83
CA THR A 178 -23.16 3.57 7.69
C THR A 178 -23.04 2.04 7.73
N ARG A 179 -21.90 1.51 8.17
CA ARG A 179 -21.71 0.07 8.38
C ARG A 179 -22.55 -0.46 9.55
N LEU A 180 -22.61 0.26 10.68
CA LEU A 180 -23.48 -0.08 11.81
C LEU A 180 -24.95 -0.08 11.40
N TRP A 181 -25.40 0.90 10.60
CA TRP A 181 -26.74 0.91 10.01
C TRP A 181 -26.99 -0.34 9.18
N ALA A 182 -26.04 -0.76 8.32
CA ALA A 182 -26.19 -1.96 7.51
C ALA A 182 -26.39 -3.21 8.39
N GLU A 183 -25.55 -3.38 9.41
CA GLU A 183 -25.65 -4.49 10.39
C GLU A 183 -26.97 -4.48 11.17
N GLN A 184 -27.48 -3.30 11.56
CA GLN A 184 -28.80 -3.16 12.19
C GLN A 184 -29.95 -3.44 11.21
N ARG A 185 -29.81 -3.05 9.94
CA ARG A 185 -30.83 -3.22 8.89
C ARG A 185 -30.94 -4.66 8.39
N THR A 186 -29.84 -5.42 8.44
CA THR A 186 -29.81 -6.85 8.12
C THR A 186 -30.40 -7.72 9.24
N ARG A 187 -30.34 -7.27 10.50
CA ARG A 187 -30.97 -7.99 11.62
C ARG A 187 -32.50 -7.97 11.49
N ARG A 188 -33.13 -9.09 11.86
CA ARG A 188 -34.57 -9.28 11.89
C ARG A 188 -35.01 -9.60 13.31
N ILE A 189 -36.16 -9.06 13.71
CA ILE A 189 -36.89 -9.41 14.93
C ILE A 189 -38.35 -9.57 14.51
N ASN A 190 -38.96 -10.72 14.83
CA ASN A 190 -40.34 -11.04 14.46
C ASN A 190 -40.66 -10.84 12.96
N GLY A 191 -39.72 -11.24 12.07
CA GLY A 191 -39.81 -11.07 10.61
C GLY A 191 -39.64 -9.62 10.11
N GLN A 192 -39.46 -8.64 11.00
CA GLN A 192 -39.32 -7.23 10.65
C GLN A 192 -37.89 -6.72 10.81
N MET A 193 -37.54 -5.67 10.05
CA MET A 193 -36.21 -5.08 10.03
C MET A 193 -35.92 -4.33 11.33
N LEU A 194 -34.85 -4.69 12.07
CA LEU A 194 -34.50 -4.00 13.32
C LEU A 194 -34.25 -2.50 13.11
N ASN A 195 -33.60 -2.12 12.00
CA ASN A 195 -33.51 -0.72 11.57
C ASN A 195 -34.26 -0.53 10.23
N PRO A 196 -35.46 0.09 10.25
CA PRO A 196 -36.26 0.36 9.07
C PRO A 196 -35.86 1.63 8.31
N SER A 197 -34.95 2.46 8.83
CA SER A 197 -34.56 3.74 8.22
C SER A 197 -33.92 3.57 6.83
N PRO A 198 -34.14 4.52 5.89
CA PRO A 198 -33.35 4.68 4.68
C PRO A 198 -31.84 4.78 4.94
N HIS A 199 -31.06 4.67 3.88
CA HIS A 199 -29.61 4.77 3.95
C HIS A 199 -29.16 6.12 4.55
N PRO A 200 -28.35 6.17 5.63
CA PRO A 200 -28.12 7.38 6.43
C PRO A 200 -27.25 8.45 5.74
N ARG A 201 -27.00 8.32 4.43
CA ARG A 201 -26.30 9.30 3.58
C ARG A 201 -27.26 9.94 2.59
N GLY A 202 -28.32 10.53 3.11
CA GLY A 202 -29.23 11.36 2.33
C GLY A 202 -28.61 12.72 2.01
N PHE A 203 -29.42 13.77 2.09
CA PHE A 203 -29.00 15.11 1.68
C PHE A 203 -28.15 15.83 2.73
N ALA A 204 -28.54 15.75 4.01
CA ALA A 204 -27.90 16.49 5.09
C ALA A 204 -26.47 16.00 5.36
N ASN A 205 -26.24 14.69 5.31
CA ASN A 205 -24.88 14.13 5.42
C ASN A 205 -23.98 14.60 4.26
N LYS A 206 -24.51 14.67 3.03
CA LYS A 206 -23.79 15.18 1.86
C LYS A 206 -23.52 16.69 1.97
N ALA A 207 -24.40 17.47 2.60
CA ALA A 207 -24.22 18.89 2.85
C ALA A 207 -23.03 19.15 3.79
N ILE A 208 -22.95 18.46 4.93
CA ILE A 208 -21.79 18.52 5.84
C ILE A 208 -20.50 18.16 5.09
N TYR A 209 -20.48 17.07 4.32
CA TYR A 209 -19.29 16.67 3.56
C TYR A 209 -18.84 17.72 2.54
N ARG A 210 -19.77 18.39 1.84
CA ARG A 210 -19.44 19.50 0.92
C ARG A 210 -18.89 20.71 1.67
N TYR A 211 -19.47 21.08 2.80
CA TYR A 211 -18.98 22.17 3.65
C TYR A 211 -17.54 21.90 4.13
N LEU A 212 -17.28 20.71 4.70
CA LEU A 212 -15.95 20.32 5.16
C LEU A 212 -14.89 20.29 4.05
N LEU A 213 -15.28 19.91 2.83
CA LEU A 213 -14.38 19.94 1.67
C LEU A 213 -14.00 21.38 1.29
N ARG A 214 -14.98 22.31 1.26
CA ARG A 214 -14.72 23.74 1.01
C ARG A 214 -13.80 24.34 2.09
N GLN A 215 -14.14 24.14 3.35
CA GLN A 215 -13.33 24.58 4.50
C GLN A 215 -11.92 23.97 4.52
N THR A 216 -11.76 22.70 4.13
CA THR A 216 -10.42 22.08 4.01
C THR A 216 -9.60 22.73 2.88
N HIS A 217 -10.25 23.14 1.78
CA HIS A 217 -9.60 23.84 0.67
C HIS A 217 -9.26 25.29 1.04
N GLU A 218 -10.19 26.03 1.65
CA GLU A 218 -10.02 27.41 2.14
C GLU A 218 -8.86 27.49 3.15
N LYS A 219 -8.89 26.70 4.23
CA LYS A 219 -7.77 26.61 5.18
C LYS A 219 -6.46 26.18 4.52
N GLY A 220 -6.51 25.31 3.51
CA GLY A 220 -5.33 24.93 2.74
C GLY A 220 -4.71 26.09 1.94
N ARG A 221 -5.50 27.09 1.55
CA ARG A 221 -5.01 28.32 0.89
C ARG A 221 -4.42 29.28 1.91
N GLU A 222 -5.08 29.48 3.05
CA GLU A 222 -4.63 30.32 4.17
C GLU A 222 -3.31 29.82 4.79
N GLU A 223 -3.19 28.50 4.99
CA GLU A 223 -1.99 27.85 5.53
C GLU A 223 -0.84 27.70 4.52
N TRP A 224 -0.98 28.25 3.29
CA TRP A 224 -0.01 28.10 2.20
C TRP A 224 0.37 26.63 1.92
N ALA A 225 -0.59 25.72 2.02
CA ALA A 225 -0.34 24.30 1.82
C ALA A 225 0.18 24.02 0.40
N ASP A 226 1.17 23.13 0.28
CA ASP A 226 1.76 22.76 -1.01
C ASP A 226 0.69 22.23 -1.97
N ARG A 227 0.41 23.03 -3.00
CA ARG A 227 -0.62 22.79 -4.01
C ARG A 227 -0.29 21.65 -4.96
N MET A 228 0.97 21.21 -4.99
CA MET A 228 1.43 20.11 -5.85
C MET A 228 1.26 18.73 -5.20
N VAL A 229 1.04 18.66 -3.88
CA VAL A 229 0.75 17.41 -3.16
C VAL A 229 -0.53 16.75 -3.70
N GLY A 230 -0.45 15.48 -4.07
CA GLY A 230 -1.54 14.72 -4.67
C GLY A 230 -1.78 14.98 -6.16
N THR A 231 -1.00 15.85 -6.81
CA THR A 231 -1.06 16.09 -8.26
C THR A 231 -0.09 15.16 -9.03
N ILE A 232 0.00 15.31 -10.36
CA ILE A 232 1.02 14.65 -11.19
C ILE A 232 2.47 15.00 -10.78
N LYS A 233 2.69 16.10 -10.05
CA LYS A 233 4.00 16.50 -9.50
C LYS A 233 4.35 15.82 -8.16
N ASP A 234 3.44 15.03 -7.56
CA ASP A 234 3.68 14.24 -6.32
C ASP A 234 4.11 12.77 -6.64
N ALA A 235 4.50 12.53 -7.88
CA ALA A 235 5.03 11.28 -8.43
C ALA A 235 6.49 11.47 -8.92
N TYR A 236 7.07 10.45 -9.55
CA TYR A 236 8.43 10.48 -10.09
C TYR A 236 8.46 10.07 -11.57
N SER A 237 9.44 10.58 -12.31
CA SER A 237 9.66 10.26 -13.72
C SER A 237 10.23 8.85 -13.92
N PRO A 238 10.06 8.23 -15.10
CA PRO A 238 10.63 6.91 -15.41
C PRO A 238 12.13 6.78 -15.13
N ALA A 239 12.91 7.85 -15.35
CA ALA A 239 14.35 7.89 -15.05
C ALA A 239 14.70 7.56 -13.58
N LYS A 240 13.78 7.77 -12.62
CA LYS A 240 13.99 7.39 -11.22
C LYS A 240 13.91 5.88 -10.96
N ILE A 241 13.40 5.09 -11.91
CA ILE A 241 13.31 3.63 -11.78
C ILE A 241 14.71 2.98 -11.78
N PRO A 242 15.57 3.17 -12.81
CA PRO A 242 16.91 2.60 -12.79
C PRO A 242 17.83 3.25 -11.75
N GLU A 243 17.64 4.54 -11.41
CA GLU A 243 18.33 5.16 -10.27
C GLU A 243 18.01 4.46 -8.94
N HIS A 244 16.73 4.13 -8.68
CA HIS A 244 16.31 3.41 -7.48
C HIS A 244 17.01 2.05 -7.37
N THR A 245 17.08 1.31 -8.47
CA THR A 245 17.79 0.02 -8.52
C THR A 245 19.29 0.19 -8.28
N ARG A 246 19.96 1.12 -8.96
CA ARG A 246 21.40 1.38 -8.74
C ARG A 246 21.68 1.73 -7.27
N CYS A 247 20.84 2.57 -6.66
CA CYS A 247 20.95 2.88 -5.24
C CYS A 247 20.79 1.64 -4.36
N ALA A 248 19.82 0.78 -4.65
CA ALA A 248 19.56 -0.46 -3.91
C ALA A 248 20.75 -1.44 -3.94
N TRP A 249 21.40 -1.61 -5.10
CA TRP A 249 22.61 -2.43 -5.25
C TRP A 249 23.81 -1.82 -4.52
N GLY A 250 23.89 -0.50 -4.43
CA GLY A 250 24.93 0.24 -3.70
C GLY A 250 24.85 0.15 -2.18
N LEU A 251 23.70 -0.18 -1.58
CA LEU A 251 23.51 -0.20 -0.12
C LEU A 251 24.48 -1.17 0.60
N LYS A 252 24.76 -0.93 1.89
CA LYS A 252 25.53 -1.88 2.72
C LYS A 252 24.77 -3.19 2.98
N ASP A 253 23.48 -3.08 3.28
CA ASP A 253 22.56 -4.21 3.45
C ASP A 253 22.06 -4.68 2.08
N LYS A 254 22.76 -5.66 1.50
CA LYS A 254 22.47 -6.18 0.15
C LYS A 254 21.12 -6.88 0.07
N ALA A 255 20.79 -7.69 1.09
CA ALA A 255 19.54 -8.43 1.16
C ALA A 255 18.33 -7.49 1.14
N CYS A 256 18.32 -6.47 2.02
CA CYS A 256 17.24 -5.50 2.06
C CYS A 256 17.23 -4.59 0.83
N GLY A 257 18.40 -4.25 0.26
CA GLY A 257 18.50 -3.50 -0.99
C GLY A 257 17.80 -4.22 -2.14
N LEU A 258 18.27 -5.41 -2.51
CA LEU A 258 17.72 -6.22 -3.61
C LEU A 258 16.22 -6.48 -3.42
N ARG A 259 15.80 -6.95 -2.23
CA ARG A 259 14.38 -7.18 -1.93
C ARG A 259 13.52 -5.93 -2.09
N THR A 260 14.01 -4.76 -1.66
CA THR A 260 13.24 -3.50 -1.79
C THR A 260 13.23 -3.00 -3.23
N SER A 261 14.27 -3.29 -4.03
CA SER A 261 14.25 -3.06 -5.48
C SER A 261 13.13 -3.87 -6.15
N VAL A 262 13.04 -5.18 -5.84
CA VAL A 262 11.98 -6.05 -6.36
C VAL A 262 10.58 -5.60 -5.89
N ASP A 263 10.40 -5.25 -4.61
CA ASP A 263 9.14 -4.68 -4.07
C ASP A 263 8.74 -3.41 -4.85
N PHE A 264 9.67 -2.49 -5.07
CA PHE A 264 9.44 -1.26 -5.85
C PHE A 264 9.06 -1.55 -7.31
N LEU A 265 9.76 -2.48 -7.96
CA LEU A 265 9.54 -2.83 -9.36
C LEU A 265 8.21 -3.55 -9.59
N PHE A 266 7.76 -4.43 -8.70
CA PHE A 266 6.37 -4.96 -8.71
C PHE A 266 5.32 -3.84 -8.66
N GLY A 267 5.62 -2.74 -7.96
CA GLY A 267 4.75 -1.58 -7.86
C GLY A 267 4.66 -0.77 -9.16
N ASN A 268 5.73 -0.73 -9.95
CA ASN A 268 5.80 -0.06 -11.24
C ASN A 268 5.20 -0.94 -12.35
N HIS A 269 5.78 -2.12 -12.54
CA HIS A 269 5.55 -3.01 -13.68
C HIS A 269 4.21 -3.74 -13.67
N MET A 270 3.61 -3.90 -12.50
CA MET A 270 2.34 -4.63 -12.35
C MET A 270 1.29 -3.80 -11.59
N LEU A 271 1.57 -2.53 -11.30
CA LEU A 271 0.71 -1.62 -10.50
C LEU A 271 0.30 -2.20 -9.12
N LEU A 272 1.11 -3.06 -8.50
CA LEU A 272 0.70 -3.78 -7.28
C LEU A 272 0.73 -2.91 -6.02
N ARG A 273 -0.29 -3.05 -5.17
CA ARG A 273 -0.32 -2.43 -3.83
C ARG A 273 0.65 -3.14 -2.89
N SER A 274 1.22 -2.44 -1.91
CA SER A 274 2.06 -3.06 -0.86
C SER A 274 1.31 -4.17 -0.07
N SER A 275 -0.03 -4.11 0.01
CA SER A 275 -0.86 -5.20 0.55
C SER A 275 -0.82 -6.48 -0.26
N ASN A 276 -0.59 -6.38 -1.57
CA ASN A 276 -0.56 -7.51 -2.51
C ASN A 276 0.88 -7.97 -2.77
N ARG A 277 1.87 -7.06 -2.75
CA ARG A 277 3.29 -7.37 -3.00
C ARG A 277 3.96 -8.20 -1.92
N ARG A 278 3.74 -7.86 -0.65
CA ARG A 278 4.38 -8.52 0.50
C ARG A 278 3.98 -10.00 0.66
N PRO A 279 2.70 -10.42 0.47
CA PRO A 279 2.32 -11.83 0.62
C PRO A 279 2.71 -12.73 -0.56
N ILE A 280 3.16 -12.22 -1.71
CA ILE A 280 3.43 -13.03 -2.93
C ILE A 280 4.34 -14.21 -2.60
N GLU A 281 3.89 -15.39 -2.98
CA GLU A 281 4.56 -16.67 -2.86
C GLU A 281 5.29 -17.06 -4.15
N LEU A 282 6.24 -18.00 -4.05
CA LEU A 282 6.85 -18.58 -5.25
C LEU A 282 5.79 -19.25 -6.12
N ALA A 283 4.82 -19.95 -5.52
CA ALA A 283 3.74 -20.64 -6.23
C ALA A 283 2.73 -19.72 -6.93
N ASP A 284 2.72 -18.40 -6.62
CA ASP A 284 1.94 -17.41 -7.36
C ASP A 284 2.57 -17.02 -8.70
N CYS A 285 3.84 -17.38 -8.93
CA CYS A 285 4.68 -16.83 -9.99
C CYS A 285 4.87 -17.82 -11.15
N PHE A 286 4.73 -17.35 -12.39
CA PHE A 286 5.02 -18.14 -13.60
C PHE A 286 5.44 -17.27 -14.79
N CYS A 287 5.92 -17.88 -15.86
CA CYS A 287 6.10 -17.23 -17.15
C CYS A 287 4.97 -17.61 -18.12
N LEU A 288 4.61 -16.71 -19.04
CA LEU A 288 3.64 -16.99 -20.10
C LEU A 288 4.22 -16.56 -21.45
N GLU A 289 4.22 -17.48 -22.42
CA GLU A 289 4.65 -17.17 -23.78
C GLU A 289 3.77 -16.08 -24.41
N CYS A 290 4.43 -15.15 -25.08
CA CYS A 290 3.85 -14.00 -25.75
C CYS A 290 4.21 -14.05 -27.25
N PRO A 291 3.54 -14.90 -28.07
CA PRO A 291 3.95 -15.23 -29.45
C PRO A 291 3.87 -14.06 -30.45
N ASN A 292 3.35 -12.92 -30.02
CA ASN A 292 3.27 -11.67 -30.78
C ASN A 292 4.21 -10.56 -30.27
N GLU A 293 5.14 -10.89 -29.37
CA GLU A 293 6.17 -9.99 -28.86
C GLU A 293 7.57 -10.54 -29.17
N GLY A 294 8.55 -9.66 -29.34
CA GLY A 294 9.95 -10.06 -29.52
C GLY A 294 10.22 -10.75 -30.86
N VAL A 295 11.32 -11.51 -30.91
CA VAL A 295 11.70 -12.25 -32.12
C VAL A 295 10.95 -13.58 -32.16
N LYS A 296 10.33 -13.89 -33.29
CA LYS A 296 9.62 -15.16 -33.52
C LYS A 296 10.59 -16.30 -33.81
N VAL A 297 11.34 -16.73 -32.79
CA VAL A 297 12.27 -17.87 -32.86
C VAL A 297 11.71 -19.03 -32.04
N HIS A 298 11.42 -20.16 -32.68
CA HIS A 298 10.84 -21.34 -32.00
C HIS A 298 11.65 -21.83 -30.79
N ASN A 299 12.97 -21.68 -30.82
CA ASN A 299 13.87 -22.14 -29.75
C ASN A 299 14.22 -21.03 -28.73
N ASN A 300 13.59 -19.84 -28.82
CA ASN A 300 13.77 -18.74 -27.87
C ASN A 300 12.49 -17.88 -27.79
N PRO A 301 11.37 -18.45 -27.28
CA PRO A 301 10.11 -17.72 -27.15
C PRO A 301 10.23 -16.50 -26.23
N THR A 302 9.44 -15.47 -26.52
CA THR A 302 9.34 -14.28 -25.65
C THR A 302 8.32 -14.51 -24.55
N TYR A 303 8.72 -14.32 -23.30
CA TYR A 303 7.85 -14.50 -22.14
C TYR A 303 7.48 -13.18 -21.45
N ALA A 304 6.27 -13.15 -20.89
CA ALA A 304 5.91 -12.25 -19.81
C ALA A 304 6.09 -12.95 -18.46
N PHE A 305 6.55 -12.22 -17.45
CA PHE A 305 6.47 -12.65 -16.06
C PHE A 305 5.07 -12.35 -15.52
N VAL A 306 4.42 -13.33 -14.91
CA VAL A 306 3.05 -13.24 -14.39
C VAL A 306 2.99 -13.65 -12.92
N VAL A 307 2.18 -12.92 -12.15
CA VAL A 307 1.83 -13.21 -10.76
C VAL A 307 0.31 -13.35 -10.63
N VAL A 308 -0.14 -14.47 -10.07
CA VAL A 308 -1.52 -14.71 -9.65
C VAL A 308 -1.80 -13.97 -8.34
N MET A 309 -2.99 -13.40 -8.23
CA MET A 309 -3.53 -12.88 -6.97
C MET A 309 -4.97 -13.35 -6.81
N ASN A 310 -5.22 -14.23 -5.86
CA ASN A 310 -6.56 -14.63 -5.44
C ASN A 310 -7.05 -13.89 -4.17
N GLN A 311 -6.19 -13.08 -3.56
CA GLN A 311 -6.47 -12.38 -2.31
C GLN A 311 -6.05 -10.91 -2.35
N GLY A 312 -6.82 -10.04 -1.71
CA GLY A 312 -6.42 -8.66 -1.45
C GLY A 312 -7.55 -7.78 -0.91
N LYS A 313 -7.22 -6.55 -0.50
CA LYS A 313 -8.21 -5.63 0.11
C LYS A 313 -9.48 -5.41 -0.74
N THR A 314 -9.36 -5.46 -2.07
CA THR A 314 -10.46 -5.29 -3.03
C THR A 314 -10.92 -6.60 -3.68
N ASN A 315 -10.31 -7.73 -3.31
CA ASN A 315 -10.61 -9.06 -3.83
C ASN A 315 -10.76 -10.01 -2.63
N GLN A 316 -11.94 -9.97 -2.02
CA GLN A 316 -12.30 -10.74 -0.82
C GLN A 316 -12.99 -12.07 -1.19
N ASN A 317 -13.32 -12.28 -2.48
CA ASN A 317 -14.13 -13.38 -2.98
C ASN A 317 -13.29 -14.43 -3.74
N GLY A 318 -11.97 -14.48 -3.54
CA GLY A 318 -11.11 -15.48 -4.18
C GLY A 318 -10.93 -15.34 -5.70
N ARG A 319 -11.29 -14.21 -6.31
CA ARG A 319 -11.25 -14.06 -7.78
C ARG A 319 -9.81 -14.13 -8.28
N ILE A 320 -9.56 -14.79 -9.39
CA ILE A 320 -8.22 -14.82 -9.98
C ILE A 320 -7.96 -13.48 -10.68
N GLU A 321 -7.00 -12.71 -10.18
CA GLU A 321 -6.47 -11.49 -10.81
C GLU A 321 -5.01 -11.73 -11.22
N TYR A 322 -4.58 -11.17 -12.36
CA TYR A 322 -3.20 -11.26 -12.84
C TYR A 322 -2.46 -9.90 -12.77
N GLY A 323 -1.22 -9.93 -12.29
CA GLY A 323 -0.21 -8.92 -12.58
C GLY A 323 0.78 -9.48 -13.59
N ALA A 324 1.14 -8.74 -14.64
CA ALA A 324 2.08 -9.22 -15.65
C ALA A 324 2.99 -8.09 -16.15
N CYS A 325 4.21 -8.43 -16.56
CA CYS A 325 5.15 -7.51 -17.19
C CYS A 325 6.07 -8.23 -18.18
N LEU A 326 6.59 -7.49 -19.15
CA LEU A 326 7.71 -7.94 -20.00
C LEU A 326 9.05 -7.60 -19.30
N ARG A 327 10.17 -8.04 -19.87
CA ARG A 327 11.50 -7.53 -19.47
C ARG A 327 11.61 -6.07 -19.89
N HIS A 328 12.35 -5.26 -19.16
CA HIS A 328 12.56 -3.85 -19.51
C HIS A 328 13.78 -3.70 -20.44
N ARG A 329 13.78 -2.68 -21.33
CA ARG A 329 14.93 -2.29 -22.16
C ARG A 329 16.18 -2.09 -21.30
N ASP A 330 16.19 -1.09 -20.42
CA ASP A 330 17.21 -0.93 -19.37
C ASP A 330 17.20 -2.12 -18.35
N PRO A 331 18.30 -2.88 -18.17
CA PRO A 331 18.45 -3.95 -17.16
C PRO A 331 18.24 -3.48 -15.70
N TYR A 332 18.55 -2.22 -15.40
CA TYR A 332 18.37 -1.62 -14.08
C TYR A 332 16.89 -1.35 -13.77
N ALA A 333 16.02 -1.29 -14.78
CA ALA A 333 14.57 -1.19 -14.59
C ALA A 333 13.84 -2.53 -14.81
N CYS A 334 14.55 -3.61 -15.14
CA CYS A 334 13.98 -4.92 -15.47
C CYS A 334 13.51 -5.71 -14.23
N LEU A 335 12.21 -5.77 -13.94
CA LEU A 335 11.67 -6.55 -12.81
C LEU A 335 12.11 -8.02 -12.87
N VAL A 336 12.08 -8.64 -14.05
CA VAL A 336 12.44 -10.05 -14.24
C VAL A 336 13.90 -10.32 -13.88
N GLY A 337 14.84 -9.48 -14.35
CA GLY A 337 16.26 -9.60 -14.02
C GLY A 337 16.53 -9.32 -12.55
N GLN A 338 15.91 -8.28 -11.98
CA GLN A 338 16.05 -7.96 -10.56
C GLN A 338 15.46 -9.06 -9.64
N LEU A 339 14.39 -9.74 -10.07
CA LEU A 339 13.88 -10.94 -9.41
C LEU A 339 14.90 -12.09 -9.48
N ALA A 340 15.48 -12.35 -10.66
CA ALA A 340 16.48 -13.40 -10.82
C ALA A 340 17.71 -13.18 -9.92
N PHE A 341 18.26 -11.96 -9.88
CA PHE A 341 19.37 -11.60 -8.97
C PHE A 341 18.99 -11.71 -7.50
N TRP A 342 17.75 -11.40 -7.14
CA TRP A 342 17.26 -11.58 -5.77
C TRP A 342 17.20 -13.06 -5.38
N LEU A 343 16.69 -13.95 -6.25
CA LEU A 343 16.66 -15.39 -6.01
C LEU A 343 18.07 -16.03 -6.02
N PHE A 344 18.98 -15.54 -6.88
CA PHE A 344 20.40 -15.91 -6.85
C PHE A 344 21.07 -15.52 -5.53
N PHE A 345 20.87 -14.27 -5.11
CA PHE A 345 21.42 -13.78 -3.85
C PHE A 345 20.89 -14.60 -2.66
N ARG A 346 19.62 -14.98 -2.66
CA ARG A 346 19.02 -15.87 -1.65
C ARG A 346 19.70 -17.24 -1.60
N TRP A 347 19.67 -17.99 -2.69
CA TRP A 347 20.01 -19.42 -2.67
C TRP A 347 21.51 -19.70 -2.85
N GLN A 348 22.23 -18.93 -3.68
CA GLN A 348 23.68 -19.12 -3.89
C GLN A 348 24.55 -18.28 -2.96
N VAL A 349 24.22 -16.99 -2.77
CA VAL A 349 25.09 -16.09 -1.99
C VAL A 349 24.83 -16.19 -0.49
N GLU A 350 23.57 -16.04 -0.05
CA GLU A 350 23.18 -16.17 1.35
C GLU A 350 23.11 -17.63 1.81
N ARG A 351 23.08 -18.62 0.90
CA ARG A 351 22.89 -20.04 1.22
C ARG A 351 21.60 -20.28 2.02
N GLU A 352 20.51 -19.64 1.61
CA GLU A 352 19.16 -20.10 1.95
C GLU A 352 18.92 -21.45 1.26
N PRO A 353 18.29 -22.45 1.92
CA PRO A 353 17.92 -23.71 1.28
C PRO A 353 17.15 -23.47 -0.02
N PHE A 354 17.53 -24.21 -1.07
CA PHE A 354 16.78 -24.20 -2.33
C PHE A 354 15.41 -24.87 -2.12
N PRO A 355 14.33 -24.43 -2.80
CA PRO A 355 13.00 -25.02 -2.63
C PRO A 355 12.96 -26.52 -2.96
N ASP A 356 12.21 -27.28 -2.17
CA ASP A 356 11.90 -28.69 -2.44
C ASP A 356 10.54 -28.78 -3.12
N PHE A 357 10.55 -29.14 -4.41
CA PHE A 357 9.36 -29.17 -5.25
C PHE A 357 8.60 -30.51 -5.21
N SER A 358 9.05 -31.51 -4.43
CA SER A 358 8.40 -32.82 -4.40
C SER A 358 6.95 -32.73 -3.92
N ARG A 359 6.67 -31.77 -3.03
CA ARG A 359 5.37 -31.60 -2.37
C ARG A 359 5.01 -30.13 -2.15
N PRO A 360 3.75 -29.72 -2.41
CA PRO A 360 3.31 -28.33 -2.26
C PRO A 360 3.62 -27.72 -0.89
N GLU A 361 3.42 -28.50 0.19
CA GLU A 361 3.55 -28.03 1.57
C GLU A 361 4.97 -27.59 1.93
N LYS A 362 5.98 -28.07 1.19
CA LYS A 362 7.39 -27.75 1.40
C LYS A 362 7.81 -26.41 0.81
N TRP A 363 7.14 -25.92 -0.24
CA TRP A 363 7.61 -24.74 -1.00
C TRP A 363 6.57 -23.66 -1.25
N TYR A 364 5.27 -23.97 -1.27
CA TYR A 364 4.21 -23.01 -1.61
C TYR A 364 4.31 -21.72 -0.78
N ASN A 365 4.37 -21.87 0.54
CA ASN A 365 4.39 -20.75 1.49
C ASN A 365 5.67 -19.89 1.43
N ILE A 366 6.68 -20.24 0.62
CA ILE A 366 7.92 -19.46 0.50
C ILE A 366 7.60 -18.13 -0.17
N LYS A 367 7.91 -17.02 0.50
CA LYS A 367 7.63 -15.67 0.00
C LYS A 367 8.68 -15.23 -1.01
N ILE A 368 8.26 -14.51 -2.06
CA ILE A 368 9.17 -13.73 -2.92
C ILE A 368 9.86 -12.66 -2.07
N LEU A 369 9.09 -11.88 -1.30
CA LEU A 369 9.59 -10.82 -0.42
C LEU A 369 9.72 -11.30 1.04
N ARG A 370 10.51 -12.35 1.29
CA ARG A 370 10.71 -12.93 2.64
C ARG A 370 11.17 -11.92 3.69
N GLN A 371 10.77 -12.12 4.95
CA GLN A 371 11.11 -11.25 6.07
C GLN A 371 12.62 -11.25 6.41
N GLN A 372 13.20 -12.44 6.62
CA GLN A 372 14.59 -12.69 7.04
C GLN A 372 15.09 -14.03 6.47
N LYS A 373 16.41 -14.31 6.49
CA LYS A 373 17.01 -15.51 5.88
C LYS A 373 16.48 -16.82 6.49
N ASP A 374 16.37 -16.86 7.81
CA ASP A 374 15.85 -17.98 8.60
C ASP A 374 14.32 -18.15 8.49
N ARG A 375 13.61 -17.20 7.87
CA ARG A 375 12.15 -17.16 7.79
C ARG A 375 11.67 -16.94 6.35
N PRO A 376 11.94 -17.90 5.44
CA PRO A 376 11.58 -17.77 4.02
C PRO A 376 10.07 -17.71 3.78
N THR A 377 9.26 -18.27 4.69
CA THR A 377 7.79 -18.27 4.64
C THR A 377 7.15 -17.06 5.32
N ALA A 378 7.91 -16.26 6.07
CA ALA A 378 7.36 -15.11 6.79
C ALA A 378 7.19 -13.88 5.88
N GLU A 379 6.00 -13.30 5.90
CA GLU A 379 5.66 -12.07 5.18
C GLU A 379 6.47 -10.87 5.72
N LEU A 380 7.08 -10.10 4.83
CA LEU A 380 7.72 -8.83 5.18
C LEU A 380 6.67 -7.84 5.75
N SER A 381 6.86 -7.34 6.97
CA SER A 381 5.91 -6.43 7.61
C SER A 381 5.71 -5.12 6.83
N TYR A 382 4.52 -4.51 6.92
CA TYR A 382 4.23 -3.22 6.28
C TYR A 382 5.17 -2.11 6.78
N GLN A 383 5.46 -2.10 8.09
CA GLN A 383 6.34 -1.13 8.73
C GLN A 383 7.76 -1.23 8.16
N THR A 384 8.29 -2.45 8.02
CA THR A 384 9.63 -2.70 7.47
C THR A 384 9.70 -2.35 5.98
N SER A 385 8.75 -2.80 5.15
CA SER A 385 8.67 -2.44 3.72
C SER A 385 8.60 -0.91 3.56
N HIS A 386 7.68 -0.22 4.26
CA HIS A 386 7.55 1.24 4.19
C HIS A 386 8.82 1.98 4.66
N ALA A 387 9.50 1.52 5.71
CA ALA A 387 10.74 2.12 6.18
C ALA A 387 11.87 2.03 5.13
N TRP A 388 12.05 0.86 4.51
CA TRP A 388 13.03 0.67 3.44
C TRP A 388 12.68 1.45 2.16
N THR A 389 11.39 1.48 1.75
CA THR A 389 10.93 2.34 0.65
C THR A 389 11.26 3.80 0.91
N ARG A 390 10.92 4.33 2.10
CA ARG A 390 11.23 5.72 2.49
C ARG A 390 12.73 5.99 2.49
N ARG A 391 13.55 5.04 2.96
CA ARG A 391 15.01 5.14 2.95
C ARG A 391 15.53 5.29 1.53
N LEU A 392 15.21 4.37 0.62
CA LEU A 392 15.68 4.43 -0.77
C LEU A 392 15.20 5.71 -1.48
N TYR A 393 13.93 6.09 -1.33
CA TYR A 393 13.39 7.33 -1.91
C TYR A 393 14.16 8.57 -1.46
N SER A 394 14.58 8.61 -0.20
CA SER A 394 15.42 9.71 0.32
C SER A 394 16.82 9.75 -0.30
N HIS A 395 17.38 8.61 -0.72
CA HIS A 395 18.71 8.56 -1.35
C HIS A 395 18.66 8.96 -2.83
N VAL A 396 17.59 8.61 -3.56
CA VAL A 396 17.42 8.95 -4.99
C VAL A 396 16.61 10.23 -5.26
N GLY A 397 16.24 10.96 -4.20
CA GLY A 397 15.52 12.22 -4.31
C GLY A 397 14.03 12.11 -4.71
N ILE A 398 13.40 10.94 -4.57
CA ILE A 398 11.96 10.78 -4.79
C ILE A 398 11.20 11.45 -3.64
N LYS A 399 10.62 12.62 -3.92
CA LYS A 399 9.74 13.35 -3.00
C LYS A 399 8.29 12.97 -3.30
N THR A 400 7.60 12.35 -2.34
CA THR A 400 6.19 11.97 -2.50
C THR A 400 5.47 11.90 -1.14
N SER A 401 4.21 12.33 -1.12
CA SER A 401 3.35 12.30 0.06
C SER A 401 2.97 10.87 0.49
N LYS A 402 2.84 9.93 -0.47
CA LYS A 402 2.31 8.56 -0.26
C LYS A 402 3.27 7.46 -0.72
N ALA A 403 4.43 7.35 -0.08
CA ALA A 403 5.53 6.47 -0.50
C ALA A 403 5.13 5.03 -0.90
N SER A 404 4.33 4.32 -0.09
CA SER A 404 3.92 2.92 -0.36
C SER A 404 2.92 2.76 -1.53
N HIS A 405 2.33 3.86 -2.01
CA HIS A 405 1.43 3.91 -3.16
C HIS A 405 2.07 4.60 -4.38
N ALA A 406 3.20 5.28 -4.21
CA ALA A 406 3.84 6.08 -5.25
C ALA A 406 4.18 5.30 -6.53
N PRO A 407 4.71 4.05 -6.50
CA PRO A 407 4.99 3.30 -7.73
C PRO A 407 3.77 3.05 -8.59
N ARG A 408 2.65 2.71 -7.95
CA ARG A 408 1.38 2.50 -8.63
C ARG A 408 0.88 3.79 -9.28
N VAL A 409 1.04 4.95 -8.63
CA VAL A 409 0.62 6.25 -9.19
C VAL A 409 1.52 6.65 -10.35
N ALA A 410 2.83 6.64 -10.13
CA ALA A 410 3.83 7.01 -11.12
C ALA A 410 3.70 6.16 -12.39
N ALA A 411 3.64 4.83 -12.28
CA ALA A 411 3.49 3.97 -13.45
C ALA A 411 2.13 4.12 -14.16
N THR A 412 1.04 4.44 -13.44
CA THR A 412 -0.25 4.78 -14.07
C THR A 412 -0.11 6.06 -14.91
N GLN A 413 0.49 7.11 -14.36
CA GLN A 413 0.68 8.40 -15.02
C GLN A 413 1.70 8.33 -16.17
N ASN A 414 2.78 7.55 -16.00
CA ASN A 414 3.79 7.34 -17.03
C ASN A 414 3.23 6.54 -18.22
N ALA A 415 2.36 5.56 -17.98
CA ALA A 415 1.66 4.83 -19.05
C ALA A 415 0.68 5.74 -19.82
N ASP A 416 -0.06 6.59 -19.11
CA ASP A 416 -0.98 7.59 -19.69
C ASP A 416 -0.21 8.59 -20.58
N MET A 417 0.89 9.15 -20.08
CA MET A 417 1.79 10.03 -20.86
C MET A 417 2.46 9.31 -22.05
N ALA A 418 2.65 7.99 -21.97
CA ALA A 418 3.17 7.17 -23.07
C ALA A 418 2.12 6.77 -24.11
N GLY A 419 0.86 7.23 -23.97
CA GLY A 419 -0.22 6.95 -24.92
C GLY A 419 -0.92 5.59 -24.73
N VAL A 420 -0.75 4.93 -23.58
CA VAL A 420 -1.45 3.67 -23.29
C VAL A 420 -2.95 3.93 -23.13
N PRO A 421 -3.84 3.24 -23.88
CA PRO A 421 -5.28 3.46 -23.77
C PRO A 421 -5.80 3.21 -22.34
N GLU A 422 -6.73 4.06 -21.86
CA GLU A 422 -7.23 3.99 -20.47
C GLU A 422 -7.76 2.59 -20.11
N ALA A 423 -8.40 1.88 -21.03
CA ALA A 423 -8.87 0.51 -20.82
C ALA A 423 -7.74 -0.49 -20.51
N GLN A 424 -6.55 -0.32 -21.12
CA GLN A 424 -5.35 -1.11 -20.85
C GLN A 424 -4.76 -0.74 -19.48
N ILE A 425 -4.79 0.54 -19.09
CA ILE A 425 -4.37 1.00 -17.75
C ILE A 425 -5.34 0.46 -16.67
N ARG A 426 -6.66 0.50 -16.89
CA ARG A 426 -7.66 -0.04 -15.97
C ARG A 426 -7.53 -1.56 -15.79
N ARG A 427 -7.28 -2.29 -16.89
CA ARG A 427 -6.95 -3.72 -16.90
C ARG A 427 -5.65 -3.98 -16.12
N ALA A 428 -4.57 -3.25 -16.44
CA ALA A 428 -3.29 -3.29 -15.74
C ALA A 428 -3.35 -2.86 -14.27
N GLY A 429 -4.41 -2.17 -13.85
CA GLY A 429 -4.70 -1.82 -12.47
C GLY A 429 -5.62 -2.81 -11.74
N ARG A 430 -6.35 -3.67 -12.45
CA ARG A 430 -7.54 -4.41 -12.00
C ARG A 430 -8.62 -3.48 -11.43
N TRP A 431 -9.11 -2.58 -12.28
CA TRP A 431 -10.21 -1.64 -11.97
C TRP A 431 -11.53 -1.97 -12.66
N ASN A 432 -11.57 -3.00 -13.51
CA ASN A 432 -12.76 -3.44 -14.26
C ASN A 432 -13.72 -4.29 -13.40
N MET A 433 -14.19 -3.72 -12.29
CA MET A 433 -15.07 -4.40 -11.33
C MET A 433 -16.40 -4.83 -11.98
N GLY A 434 -16.67 -6.13 -12.00
CA GLY A 434 -17.96 -6.69 -12.41
C GLY A 434 -18.03 -7.24 -13.84
N ASP A 435 -16.96 -7.11 -14.63
CA ASP A 435 -16.88 -7.73 -15.96
C ASP A 435 -16.60 -9.24 -15.85
N SER A 436 -17.63 -10.05 -16.05
CA SER A 436 -17.54 -11.52 -16.01
C SER A 436 -16.72 -12.10 -17.15
N MET A 437 -16.58 -11.39 -18.28
CA MET A 437 -15.84 -11.90 -19.44
C MET A 437 -14.33 -11.92 -19.16
N ILE A 438 -13.84 -10.88 -18.49
CA ILE A 438 -12.44 -10.78 -18.02
C ILE A 438 -12.13 -11.83 -16.95
N GLY A 439 -13.07 -12.11 -16.05
CA GLY A 439 -12.85 -13.04 -14.92
C GLY A 439 -12.88 -14.53 -15.29
N CYS A 440 -13.49 -14.90 -16.42
CA CYS A 440 -13.75 -16.32 -16.75
C CYS A 440 -13.15 -16.81 -18.07
N TYR A 441 -12.92 -15.94 -19.07
CA TYR A 441 -12.62 -16.39 -20.45
C TYR A 441 -11.38 -15.76 -21.09
N LEU A 442 -10.85 -14.67 -20.54
CA LEU A 442 -9.73 -13.94 -21.16
C LEU A 442 -8.52 -13.90 -20.22
N THR A 443 -7.40 -14.49 -20.63
CA THR A 443 -6.08 -14.28 -19.98
C THR A 443 -5.76 -12.79 -19.85
N SER A 444 -6.24 -11.99 -20.80
CA SER A 444 -6.35 -10.53 -20.77
C SER A 444 -5.16 -9.79 -20.14
N LEU A 445 -3.95 -10.21 -20.47
CA LEU A 445 -2.76 -9.45 -20.14
C LEU A 445 -2.83 -8.05 -20.81
N PRO A 446 -2.42 -6.97 -20.11
CA PRO A 446 -2.53 -5.62 -20.62
C PRO A 446 -1.33 -5.25 -21.50
N TYR A 447 -1.18 -5.91 -22.65
CA TYR A 447 0.02 -5.82 -23.49
C TYR A 447 0.49 -4.38 -23.79
N ALA A 448 -0.41 -3.46 -24.11
CA ALA A 448 -0.03 -2.06 -24.37
C ALA A 448 0.62 -1.40 -23.13
N PHE A 449 0.08 -1.65 -21.93
CA PHE A 449 0.69 -1.21 -20.68
C PHE A 449 2.04 -1.91 -20.45
N MET A 450 2.12 -3.23 -20.69
CA MET A 450 3.33 -4.02 -20.47
C MET A 450 4.50 -3.56 -21.35
N ARG A 451 4.23 -3.18 -22.61
CA ARG A 451 5.23 -2.58 -23.52
C ARG A 451 5.68 -1.21 -23.03
N ALA A 452 4.74 -0.31 -22.68
CA ALA A 452 5.08 1.01 -22.15
C ALA A 452 5.87 0.93 -20.83
N SER A 453 5.49 0.04 -19.90
CA SER A 453 6.22 -0.17 -18.65
C SER A 453 7.60 -0.79 -18.85
N ALA A 454 7.85 -1.40 -20.01
CA ALA A 454 9.13 -1.99 -20.42
C ALA A 454 10.01 -1.05 -21.27
N ASP A 455 9.58 0.20 -21.49
CA ASP A 455 10.22 1.21 -22.35
C ASP A 455 10.14 0.91 -23.86
N PHE A 456 8.94 0.52 -24.32
CA PHE A 456 8.59 0.30 -25.73
C PHE A 456 7.27 0.99 -26.11
N SER A 457 7.07 1.26 -27.41
CA SER A 457 5.81 1.85 -27.90
C SER A 457 4.61 0.94 -27.58
N PRO A 458 3.51 1.47 -27.00
CA PRO A 458 2.33 0.67 -26.69
C PRO A 458 1.47 0.30 -27.91
N GLU A 459 1.68 0.97 -29.05
CA GLU A 459 0.70 1.07 -30.13
C GLU A 459 0.38 -0.24 -30.86
N TRP A 460 1.39 -1.05 -31.21
CA TRP A 460 1.20 -2.29 -31.98
C TRP A 460 1.96 -3.49 -31.41
N ALA A 461 1.52 -4.70 -31.77
CA ALA A 461 2.20 -5.95 -31.39
C ALA A 461 3.51 -6.13 -32.17
N GLY A 462 4.58 -6.54 -31.50
CA GLY A 462 5.93 -6.63 -32.09
C GLY A 462 6.74 -5.32 -32.04
N SER A 463 6.23 -4.25 -31.42
CA SER A 463 7.06 -3.07 -31.08
C SER A 463 8.09 -3.35 -29.98
N TYR A 464 7.93 -4.47 -29.27
CA TYR A 464 8.80 -4.96 -28.22
C TYR A 464 9.92 -5.84 -28.79
N PHE A 465 11.18 -5.48 -28.55
CA PHE A 465 12.36 -6.29 -28.87
C PHE A 465 13.52 -5.94 -27.94
N ILE A 466 14.15 -6.94 -27.33
CA ILE A 466 15.33 -6.75 -26.48
C ILE A 466 16.55 -7.37 -27.17
N PRO A 467 17.58 -6.59 -27.56
CA PRO A 467 18.75 -7.14 -28.23
C PRO A 467 19.47 -8.19 -27.37
N ARG A 468 19.74 -7.92 -26.09
CA ARG A 468 20.40 -8.89 -25.19
C ARG A 468 19.64 -10.19 -24.94
N SER A 469 18.38 -10.33 -25.37
CA SER A 469 17.65 -11.60 -25.23
C SER A 469 17.93 -12.58 -26.37
N THR A 470 18.59 -12.15 -27.45
CA THR A 470 18.97 -13.02 -28.58
C THR A 470 20.23 -13.84 -28.29
N VAL A 471 21.10 -13.36 -27.40
CA VAL A 471 22.35 -14.03 -27.01
C VAL A 471 22.04 -15.07 -25.92
N LEU A 472 22.06 -16.35 -26.28
CA LEU A 472 21.69 -17.45 -25.37
C LEU A 472 22.93 -18.02 -24.65
N PRO A 473 22.89 -18.19 -23.31
CA PRO A 473 23.98 -18.82 -22.58
C PRO A 473 24.03 -20.33 -22.84
N SER A 474 25.25 -20.88 -22.83
CA SER A 474 25.48 -22.32 -23.00
C SER A 474 24.75 -23.14 -21.93
N ALA A 475 24.50 -24.43 -22.21
CA ALA A 475 23.87 -25.33 -21.24
C ALA A 475 24.66 -25.40 -19.92
N TRP A 476 26.00 -25.36 -20.01
CA TRP A 476 26.88 -25.34 -18.85
C TRP A 476 26.73 -24.07 -18.01
N LEU A 477 26.72 -22.87 -18.61
CA LEU A 477 26.48 -21.64 -17.87
C LEU A 477 25.13 -21.65 -17.14
N ARG A 478 24.09 -22.21 -17.79
CA ARG A 478 22.76 -22.34 -17.19
C ARG A 478 22.74 -23.28 -15.98
N SER A 479 23.44 -24.42 -16.01
CA SER A 479 23.50 -25.34 -14.85
C SER A 479 24.27 -24.78 -13.65
N GLN A 480 25.20 -23.84 -13.87
CA GLN A 480 25.91 -23.16 -12.77
C GLN A 480 25.02 -22.18 -11.97
N ILE A 481 23.84 -21.83 -12.48
CA ILE A 481 22.84 -21.00 -11.78
C ILE A 481 21.81 -21.92 -11.10
N TRP A 482 21.80 -21.95 -9.77
CA TRP A 482 21.01 -22.86 -8.95
C TRP A 482 21.18 -24.34 -9.40
N PRO A 483 22.35 -24.97 -9.20
CA PRO A 483 22.58 -26.35 -9.66
C PRO A 483 21.53 -27.37 -9.18
N GLN A 484 20.93 -27.13 -8.00
CA GLN A 484 19.84 -27.95 -7.45
C GLN A 484 18.58 -27.97 -8.33
N ALA A 485 18.38 -26.98 -9.20
CA ALA A 485 17.24 -26.94 -10.11
C ALA A 485 17.35 -27.97 -11.25
N ASP A 486 18.55 -28.44 -11.61
CA ASP A 486 18.74 -29.42 -12.71
C ASP A 486 18.01 -30.74 -12.42
N PHE A 487 18.03 -31.20 -11.17
CA PHE A 487 17.28 -32.38 -10.72
C PHE A 487 15.77 -32.20 -10.96
N TRP A 488 15.23 -31.03 -10.62
CA TRP A 488 13.80 -30.74 -10.79
C TRP A 488 13.41 -30.52 -12.25
N PHE A 489 14.33 -30.04 -13.08
CA PHE A 489 14.10 -29.91 -14.52
C PHE A 489 13.99 -31.30 -15.16
N GLN A 490 14.94 -32.20 -14.84
CA GLN A 490 14.91 -33.59 -15.31
C GLN A 490 13.68 -34.35 -14.80
N ALA A 491 13.36 -34.25 -13.51
CA ALA A 491 12.21 -34.92 -12.90
C ALA A 491 10.84 -34.39 -13.37
N PHE A 492 10.80 -33.25 -14.07
CA PHE A 492 9.57 -32.72 -14.69
C PHE A 492 9.52 -32.95 -16.21
N GLU A 493 10.66 -33.15 -16.87
CA GLU A 493 10.75 -33.54 -18.28
C GLU A 493 10.52 -35.05 -18.51
N ASP A 494 10.94 -35.92 -17.57
CA ASP A 494 10.76 -37.38 -17.65
C ASP A 494 9.82 -37.93 -16.55
N PRO A 495 8.56 -38.29 -16.89
CA PRO A 495 7.62 -38.90 -15.95
C PRO A 495 8.03 -40.27 -15.40
N ASN A 496 9.02 -40.94 -15.99
CA ASN A 496 9.51 -42.25 -15.53
C ASN A 496 10.75 -42.13 -14.63
N HIS A 497 11.13 -40.93 -14.20
CA HIS A 497 12.32 -40.72 -13.38
C HIS A 497 12.19 -41.36 -11.99
N GLU A 498 12.74 -42.58 -11.84
CA GLU A 498 12.59 -43.50 -10.69
C GLU A 498 12.88 -42.90 -9.30
N MET A 499 13.55 -41.74 -9.24
CA MET A 499 14.02 -41.10 -8.01
C MET A 499 13.08 -40.04 -7.42
N ALA A 500 11.94 -39.73 -8.05
CA ALA A 500 11.11 -38.60 -7.61
C ALA A 500 9.60 -38.92 -7.56
N GLU A 501 9.05 -39.03 -6.34
CA GLU A 501 7.62 -38.81 -6.09
C GLU A 501 7.29 -37.30 -6.30
N VAL A 502 7.25 -36.85 -7.56
CA VAL A 502 6.78 -35.50 -7.90
C VAL A 502 5.25 -35.51 -7.91
N PHE A 503 4.64 -34.81 -6.96
CA PHE A 503 3.20 -34.62 -6.97
C PHE A 503 2.78 -33.78 -8.18
N GLU A 504 1.98 -34.34 -9.10
CA GLU A 504 1.57 -33.67 -10.34
C GLU A 504 0.86 -32.34 -10.03
N ASN A 505 1.48 -31.22 -10.42
CA ASN A 505 1.01 -29.91 -10.00
C ASN A 505 1.37 -28.81 -10.99
N LYS A 506 0.34 -28.10 -11.46
CA LYS A 506 0.45 -26.99 -12.42
C LYS A 506 1.33 -25.84 -11.92
N ALA A 507 1.29 -25.51 -10.63
CA ALA A 507 2.11 -24.43 -10.09
C ALA A 507 3.60 -24.84 -9.99
N THR A 508 3.88 -26.11 -9.68
CA THR A 508 5.24 -26.64 -9.68
C THR A 508 5.86 -26.56 -11.06
N GLY A 509 5.17 -27.08 -12.10
CA GLY A 509 5.66 -26.99 -13.49
C GLY A 509 5.84 -25.55 -13.97
N ALA A 510 4.86 -24.69 -13.73
CA ALA A 510 4.89 -23.29 -14.16
C ALA A 510 5.98 -22.46 -13.45
N PHE A 511 6.32 -22.78 -12.19
CA PHE A 511 7.45 -22.15 -11.49
C PHE A 511 8.80 -22.73 -11.91
N ILE A 512 8.87 -24.03 -12.24
CA ILE A 512 10.06 -24.68 -12.82
C ILE A 512 10.41 -24.05 -14.18
N GLU A 513 9.43 -23.85 -15.06
CA GLU A 513 9.61 -23.14 -16.34
C GLU A 513 10.14 -21.71 -16.11
N LEU A 514 9.53 -20.99 -15.15
CA LEU A 514 9.98 -19.66 -14.76
C LEU A 514 11.43 -19.67 -14.26
N LEU A 515 11.86 -20.65 -13.46
CA LEU A 515 13.26 -20.77 -13.03
C LEU A 515 14.20 -20.98 -14.22
N GLY A 516 13.82 -21.82 -15.19
CA GLY A 516 14.55 -22.03 -16.44
C GLY A 516 14.77 -20.71 -17.20
N TRP A 517 13.72 -19.89 -17.34
CA TRP A 517 13.82 -18.57 -17.95
C TRP A 517 14.64 -17.59 -17.11
N LEU A 518 14.46 -17.55 -15.79
CA LEU A 518 15.21 -16.64 -14.89
C LEU A 518 16.71 -16.91 -14.90
N ARG A 519 17.17 -18.17 -15.08
CA ARG A 519 18.59 -18.49 -15.30
C ARG A 519 19.17 -17.74 -16.51
N VAL A 520 18.45 -17.77 -17.64
CA VAL A 520 18.84 -17.08 -18.88
C VAL A 520 18.83 -15.56 -18.69
N VAL A 521 17.77 -15.02 -18.10
CA VAL A 521 17.64 -13.57 -17.86
C VAL A 521 18.72 -13.05 -16.91
N LEU A 522 19.07 -13.81 -15.86
CA LEU A 522 20.16 -13.46 -14.95
C LEU A 522 21.49 -13.32 -15.69
N LEU A 523 21.85 -14.34 -16.47
CA LEU A 523 23.11 -14.35 -17.22
C LEU A 523 23.15 -13.21 -18.26
N GLN A 524 22.04 -12.94 -18.95
CA GLN A 524 21.94 -11.85 -19.94
C GLN A 524 21.93 -10.44 -19.32
N ASP A 525 21.41 -10.26 -18.10
CA ASP A 525 21.43 -8.96 -17.43
C ASP A 525 22.75 -8.75 -16.65
N ALA A 526 23.47 -9.82 -16.27
CA ALA A 526 24.65 -9.79 -15.39
C ALA A 526 25.82 -8.88 -15.85
N PRO A 527 26.27 -8.88 -17.13
CA PRO A 527 27.42 -8.08 -17.55
C PRO A 527 27.22 -6.58 -17.32
N PHE A 528 25.98 -6.10 -17.41
CA PHE A 528 25.64 -4.71 -17.15
C PHE A 528 25.74 -4.39 -15.66
N LEU A 529 25.14 -5.22 -14.79
CA LEU A 529 25.17 -5.03 -13.34
C LEU A 529 26.57 -5.24 -12.75
N GLU A 530 27.37 -6.15 -13.32
CA GLU A 530 28.74 -6.42 -12.91
C GLU A 530 29.66 -5.23 -13.18
N ARG A 531 29.54 -4.60 -14.34
CA ARG A 531 30.32 -3.40 -14.70
C ARG A 531 30.15 -2.26 -13.69
N ASP A 532 28.91 -1.99 -13.26
CA ASP A 532 28.62 -0.91 -12.32
C ASP A 532 28.81 -1.34 -10.84
N PHE A 533 28.78 -2.65 -10.53
CA PHE A 533 28.89 -3.18 -9.16
C PHE A 533 29.85 -4.39 -9.01
N PRO A 534 31.11 -4.34 -9.48
CA PRO A 534 31.98 -5.52 -9.56
C PRO A 534 32.31 -6.12 -8.19
N ASN A 535 32.26 -5.30 -7.13
CA ASN A 535 32.50 -5.74 -5.75
C ASN A 535 31.26 -6.33 -5.05
N HIS A 536 30.11 -6.42 -5.72
CA HIS A 536 28.88 -6.95 -5.16
C HIS A 536 29.02 -8.46 -4.86
N PRO A 537 28.51 -8.98 -3.72
CA PRO A 537 28.68 -10.40 -3.36
C PRO A 537 28.18 -11.41 -4.40
N ILE A 538 27.25 -11.03 -5.29
CA ILE A 538 26.81 -11.85 -6.43
C ILE A 538 28.00 -12.19 -7.35
N PHE A 539 28.75 -11.18 -7.81
CA PHE A 539 29.88 -11.36 -8.73
C PHE A 539 31.15 -11.91 -8.05
N LYS A 540 31.06 -12.24 -6.76
CA LYS A 540 32.10 -13.02 -6.06
C LYS A 540 31.93 -14.52 -6.23
N ASP A 541 30.76 -15.01 -6.67
CA ASP A 541 30.56 -16.41 -7.05
C ASP A 541 31.56 -16.83 -8.14
N ALA A 542 31.91 -18.11 -8.20
CA ALA A 542 32.92 -18.63 -9.11
C ALA A 542 32.48 -18.53 -10.58
N ILE A 543 31.18 -18.68 -10.87
CA ILE A 543 30.66 -18.65 -12.25
C ILE A 543 31.09 -17.39 -13.01
N PHE A 544 30.99 -16.21 -12.38
CA PHE A 544 31.30 -14.92 -13.00
C PHE A 544 32.81 -14.70 -13.27
N LYS A 545 33.67 -15.62 -12.83
CA LYS A 545 35.12 -15.58 -13.06
C LYS A 545 35.60 -16.56 -14.12
N THR A 546 34.71 -17.41 -14.61
CA THR A 546 34.99 -18.43 -15.63
C THR A 546 35.17 -17.78 -17.01
N ASP A 547 36.00 -18.37 -17.86
CA ASP A 547 36.26 -17.81 -19.19
C ASP A 547 35.04 -17.94 -20.12
N GLU A 548 34.28 -19.03 -19.99
CA GLU A 548 32.97 -19.22 -20.62
C GLU A 548 32.01 -18.06 -20.31
N TYR A 549 31.91 -17.63 -19.04
CA TYR A 549 31.11 -16.46 -18.68
C TYR A 549 31.68 -15.17 -19.27
N LYS A 550 33.00 -14.95 -19.25
CA LYS A 550 33.61 -13.73 -19.82
C LYS A 550 33.36 -13.61 -21.32
N ILE A 551 33.46 -14.71 -22.06
CA ILE A 551 33.17 -14.79 -23.50
C ILE A 551 31.69 -14.48 -23.76
N PHE A 552 30.78 -15.06 -22.97
CA PHE A 552 29.35 -14.76 -23.04
C PHE A 552 29.03 -13.30 -22.67
N ALA A 553 29.66 -12.75 -21.63
CA ALA A 553 29.49 -11.37 -21.21
C ALA A 553 29.95 -10.39 -22.30
N ALA A 554 31.06 -10.69 -22.98
CA ALA A 554 31.58 -9.89 -24.08
C ALA A 554 30.65 -9.86 -25.31
N SER A 555 29.88 -10.94 -25.57
CA SER A 555 28.88 -10.95 -26.66
C SER A 555 27.55 -10.32 -26.28
N VAL A 556 27.22 -10.22 -24.97
CA VAL A 556 26.02 -9.56 -24.45
C VAL A 556 26.17 -8.05 -24.30
N LEU A 557 27.35 -7.55 -23.89
CA LEU A 557 27.58 -6.12 -23.63
C LEU A 557 27.25 -5.16 -24.80
N PRO A 558 27.45 -5.52 -26.08
CA PRO A 558 27.02 -4.70 -27.22
C PRO A 558 25.49 -4.59 -27.40
N CYS A 559 24.68 -5.34 -26.65
CA CYS A 559 23.25 -5.53 -26.88
C CYS A 559 22.33 -4.78 -25.88
N LEU A 560 22.76 -3.61 -25.40
CA LEU A 560 22.00 -2.76 -24.45
C LEU A 560 20.80 -2.06 -25.09
#